data_AF-A0A7T1MH64-F1
#
_entry.id   AF-A0A7T1MH64-F1
#
_cell.length_a   1.000
_cell.length_b   1.000
_cell.length_c   1.000
_cell.angle_alpha   90.00
_cell.angle_beta   90.00
_cell.angle_gamma   90.00
#
_symmetry.space_group_name_H-M   'P 1'
#
loop_
_entity.id
_entity.type
_entity.pdbx_description
1 polymer ?
#
loop_
_entity_poly.entity_id
_entity_poly.type
_entity_poly.pdbx_seq_one_letter_code
_entity_poly.pdbx_strand_id
1 'polypeptide(L)'
;MQKNLIDGPQSQQIECWTAKQVYVALGTLMTSAALLGVDTCPIEGFSPADYDRILNLERSPYRSCVVCAAGYRDSSDKYAGLAKVRYTPADLIEHR
;
A
#
# COMPACT_ATOMS: atom_id res chain seq x y z
N MET A 1 -11.31 25.56 -4.87
CA MET A 1 -10.71 24.24 -4.59
C MET A 1 -11.51 23.50 -3.51
N GLN A 2 -11.60 24.02 -2.28
CA GLN A 2 -12.33 23.41 -1.15
C GLN A 2 -13.81 23.08 -1.44
N LYS A 3 -14.58 24.03 -1.97
CA LYS A 3 -16.01 23.85 -2.33
C LYS A 3 -16.32 22.75 -3.37
N ASN A 4 -15.35 22.30 -4.16
CA ASN A 4 -15.59 21.31 -5.23
C ASN A 4 -14.92 19.97 -4.92
N LEU A 5 -13.65 20.04 -4.50
CA LEU A 5 -12.87 18.86 -4.13
C LEU A 5 -13.32 18.31 -2.78
N ILE A 6 -13.35 19.13 -1.72
CA ILE A 6 -13.59 18.61 -0.36
C ILE A 6 -15.08 18.52 -0.05
N ASP A 7 -15.85 19.54 -0.38
CA ASP A 7 -17.28 19.64 -0.03
C ASP A 7 -18.21 19.43 -1.22
N GLY A 8 -17.66 19.16 -2.41
CA GLY A 8 -18.40 19.07 -3.67
C GLY A 8 -18.50 17.66 -4.25
N PRO A 9 -19.00 17.52 -5.48
CA PRO A 9 -19.26 16.22 -6.12
C PRO A 9 -18.02 15.32 -6.25
N GLN A 10 -16.82 15.93 -6.32
CA GLN A 10 -15.56 15.21 -6.49
C GLN A 10 -15.01 14.64 -5.18
N SER A 11 -15.59 15.01 -4.03
CA SER A 11 -15.16 14.55 -2.70
C SER A 11 -15.14 13.03 -2.58
N GLN A 12 -16.10 12.35 -3.21
CA GLN A 12 -16.19 10.89 -3.22
C GLN A 12 -14.99 10.22 -3.91
N GLN A 13 -14.31 10.92 -4.82
CA GLN A 13 -13.15 10.38 -5.55
C GLN A 13 -11.82 10.68 -4.86
N ILE A 14 -11.79 11.67 -3.96
CA ILE A 14 -10.54 12.11 -3.32
C ILE A 14 -9.96 11.01 -2.45
N GLU A 15 -10.79 10.32 -1.65
CA GLU A 15 -10.31 9.24 -0.78
C GLU A 15 -9.60 8.15 -1.59
N CYS A 16 -10.18 7.74 -2.73
CA CYS A 16 -9.56 6.77 -3.64
C CYS A 16 -8.26 7.33 -4.26
N TRP A 17 -8.27 8.59 -4.67
CA TRP A 17 -7.10 9.22 -5.30
C TRP A 17 -5.94 9.39 -4.32
N THR A 18 -6.19 9.80 -3.09
CA THR A 18 -5.18 9.96 -2.04
C THR A 18 -4.66 8.60 -1.58
N ALA A 19 -5.52 7.59 -1.46
CA ALA A 19 -5.09 6.22 -1.19
C ALA A 19 -4.08 5.73 -2.25
N LYS A 20 -4.35 5.96 -3.55
CA LYS A 20 -3.40 5.62 -4.63
C LYS A 20 -2.02 6.29 -4.45
N GLN A 21 -1.95 7.50 -3.89
CA GLN A 21 -0.66 8.14 -3.61
C GLN A 21 0.11 7.39 -2.50
N VAL A 22 -0.60 6.85 -1.51
CA VAL A 22 0.01 6.01 -0.48
C VAL A 22 0.57 4.71 -1.08
N TYR A 23 -0.10 4.12 -2.07
CA TYR A 23 0.41 2.94 -2.78
C TYR A 23 1.69 3.21 -3.57
N VAL A 24 1.84 4.41 -4.14
CA VAL A 24 3.10 4.81 -4.78
C VAL A 24 4.23 4.87 -3.74
N ALA A 25 3.97 5.50 -2.59
CA ALA A 25 4.93 5.56 -1.49
C ALA A 25 5.27 4.16 -0.93
N LEU A 26 4.29 3.26 -0.85
CA LEU A 26 4.47 1.87 -0.45
C LEU A 26 5.45 1.14 -1.39
N GLY A 27 5.32 1.35 -2.71
CA GLY A 27 6.26 0.80 -3.69
C GLY A 27 7.71 1.22 -3.43
N THR A 28 7.92 2.50 -3.16
CA THR A 28 9.24 3.05 -2.77
C THR A 28 9.74 2.45 -1.46
N LEU A 29 8.88 2.35 -0.45
CA LEU A 29 9.21 1.75 0.86
C LEU A 29 9.69 0.30 0.70
N MET A 30 8.93 -0.54 -0.01
CA MET A 30 9.29 -1.96 -0.19
C MET A 30 10.57 -2.13 -1.01
N THR A 31 10.74 -1.32 -2.06
CA THR A 31 11.96 -1.35 -2.88
C THR A 31 13.20 -0.96 -2.07
N SER A 32 13.06 0.09 -1.25
CA SER A 32 14.16 0.58 -0.41
C SER A 32 14.48 -0.40 0.72
N ALA A 33 13.46 -0.99 1.35
CA ALA A 33 13.64 -2.02 2.37
C ALA A 33 14.39 -3.23 1.83
N ALA A 34 14.04 -3.70 0.63
CA ALA A 34 14.74 -4.81 -0.03
C ALA A 34 16.22 -4.50 -0.29
N LEU A 35 16.56 -3.26 -0.69
CA LEU A 35 17.96 -2.82 -0.85
C LEU A 35 18.74 -2.81 0.47
N LEU A 36 18.05 -2.57 1.59
CA LEU A 36 18.62 -2.56 2.93
C LEU A 36 18.60 -3.95 3.60
N GLY A 37 18.13 -4.99 2.91
CA GLY A 37 18.01 -6.34 3.47
C GLY A 37 16.90 -6.49 4.52
N VAL A 38 15.91 -5.61 4.50
CA VAL A 38 14.71 -5.67 5.35
C VAL A 38 13.56 -6.29 4.55
N ASP A 39 12.94 -7.31 5.12
CA ASP A 39 11.78 -7.97 4.54
C ASP A 39 10.52 -7.14 4.76
N THR A 40 9.66 -7.11 3.74
CA THR A 40 8.38 -6.40 3.80
C THR A 40 7.23 -7.28 3.31
N CYS A 41 6.07 -7.16 3.97
CA CYS A 41 4.83 -7.82 3.58
C CYS A 41 3.69 -6.79 3.52
N PRO A 42 3.28 -6.35 2.30
CA PRO A 42 2.10 -5.51 2.14
C PRO A 42 0.81 -6.32 2.34
N ILE A 43 -0.17 -5.74 3.04
CA ILE A 43 -1.40 -6.41 3.48
C ILE A 43 -2.59 -5.47 3.24
N GLU A 44 -3.52 -5.92 2.39
CA GLU A 44 -4.84 -5.28 2.19
C GLU A 44 -5.95 -5.99 2.98
N GLY A 45 -5.75 -7.25 3.35
CA GLY A 45 -6.70 -8.07 4.11
C GLY A 45 -6.73 -7.73 5.61
N PHE A 46 -6.99 -6.46 5.95
CA PHE A 46 -7.12 -5.98 7.33
C PHE A 46 -8.44 -5.21 7.51
N SER A 47 -8.77 -4.83 8.76
CA SER A 47 -9.93 -3.99 9.08
C SER A 47 -9.49 -2.53 9.24
N PRO A 48 -9.77 -1.64 8.27
CA PRO A 48 -9.40 -0.23 8.38
C PRO A 48 -10.02 0.46 9.58
N ALA A 49 -11.30 0.18 9.86
CA ALA A 49 -12.00 0.77 11.00
C ALA A 49 -11.37 0.38 12.35
N ASP A 50 -10.97 -0.88 12.52
CA ASP A 50 -10.30 -1.30 13.76
C ASP A 50 -8.93 -0.66 13.91
N TYR A 51 -8.16 -0.55 12.82
CA TYR A 51 -6.86 0.12 12.82
C TYR A 51 -7.01 1.61 13.12
N ASP A 52 -7.95 2.29 12.47
CA ASP A 52 -8.23 3.70 12.70
C ASP A 52 -8.60 3.97 14.15
N ARG A 53 -9.40 3.09 14.76
CA ARG A 53 -9.74 3.16 16.18
C ARG A 53 -8.52 2.94 17.08
N ILE A 54 -7.73 1.89 16.83
CA ILE A 54 -6.54 1.56 17.64
C ILE A 54 -5.48 2.66 17.56
N LEU A 55 -5.30 3.25 16.39
CA LEU A 55 -4.32 4.30 16.12
C LEU A 55 -4.87 5.72 16.39
N ASN A 56 -6.10 5.84 16.88
CA ASN A 56 -6.80 7.10 17.12
C ASN A 56 -6.90 8.02 15.88
N LEU A 57 -7.03 7.44 14.69
CA LEU A 57 -7.13 8.17 13.42
C LEU A 57 -8.54 8.72 13.16
N GLU A 58 -9.58 8.18 13.80
CA GLU A 58 -10.98 8.62 13.63
C GLU A 58 -11.19 10.11 13.96
N ARG A 59 -10.32 10.69 14.81
CA ARG A 59 -10.32 12.10 15.20
C ARG A 59 -9.29 12.94 14.44
N SER A 60 -8.68 12.36 13.41
CA SER A 60 -7.60 12.94 12.62
C SER A 60 -8.03 13.11 11.15
N PRO A 61 -7.26 13.84 10.32
CA PRO A 61 -7.50 13.90 8.88
C PRO A 61 -7.00 12.66 8.12
N TYR A 62 -6.52 11.63 8.83
CA TYR A 62 -5.93 10.41 8.24
C TYR A 62 -6.86 9.20 8.39
N ARG A 63 -6.65 8.23 7.51
CA ARG A 63 -7.25 6.89 7.59
C ARG A 63 -6.25 5.83 7.15
N SER A 64 -6.44 4.61 7.64
CA SER A 64 -5.68 3.43 7.23
C SER A 64 -6.13 2.97 5.85
N CYS A 65 -5.18 2.79 4.93
CA CYS A 65 -5.46 2.33 3.55
C CYS A 65 -4.74 1.03 3.19
N VAL A 66 -3.53 0.83 3.71
CA VAL A 66 -2.72 -0.38 3.50
C VAL A 66 -1.82 -0.58 4.71
N VAL A 67 -1.52 -1.83 5.04
CA VAL A 67 -0.56 -2.20 6.08
C VAL A 67 0.68 -2.78 5.41
N CYS A 68 1.87 -2.50 5.96
CA CYS A 68 3.10 -3.14 5.53
C CYS A 68 3.88 -3.58 6.76
N ALA A 69 3.97 -4.88 7.00
CA ALA A 69 4.87 -5.41 8.01
C ALA A 69 6.31 -5.31 7.50
N ALA A 70 7.24 -4.87 8.34
CA ALA A 70 8.66 -4.80 8.01
C ALA A 70 9.48 -5.46 9.12
N GLY A 71 10.53 -6.20 8.74
CA GLY A 71 11.39 -6.89 9.70
C GLY A 71 12.31 -7.89 9.02
N TYR A 72 12.62 -8.98 9.72
CA TYR A 72 13.39 -10.09 9.19
C TYR A 72 12.52 -11.34 9.21
N ARG A 73 12.41 -12.02 8.06
CA ARG A 73 11.58 -13.21 7.93
C ARG A 73 12.08 -14.32 8.85
N ASP A 74 11.14 -15.13 9.33
CA ASP A 74 11.49 -16.34 10.06
C ASP A 74 12.17 -17.35 9.11
N SER A 75 13.10 -18.14 9.68
CA SER A 75 13.72 -19.27 8.99
C SER A 75 12.72 -20.28 8.43
N SER A 76 11.53 -20.39 9.03
CA SER A 76 10.45 -21.29 8.60
C SER A 76 9.49 -20.67 7.59
N ASP A 77 9.75 -19.47 7.07
CA ASP A 77 8.90 -18.87 6.05
C ASP A 77 8.95 -19.69 4.76
N LYS A 78 7.89 -20.47 4.53
CA LYS A 78 7.73 -21.33 3.35
C LYS A 78 7.76 -20.57 2.02
N TYR A 79 7.49 -19.27 2.02
CA TYR A 79 7.49 -18.45 0.81
C TYR A 79 8.88 -17.90 0.47
N ALA A 80 9.82 -17.88 1.42
CA ALA A 80 11.13 -17.27 1.27
C ALA A 80 11.96 -17.84 0.11
N GLY A 81 11.84 -19.14 -0.15
CA GLY A 81 12.58 -19.86 -1.19
C GLY A 81 11.84 -20.04 -2.52
N LEU A 82 10.58 -19.59 -2.62
CA LEU A 82 9.82 -19.77 -3.86
C LEU A 82 10.27 -18.78 -4.94
N ALA A 83 10.26 -19.23 -6.19
CA ALA A 83 10.55 -18.37 -7.32
C ALA A 83 9.47 -17.28 -7.46
N LYS A 84 9.88 -16.04 -7.76
CA LYS A 84 8.97 -14.94 -8.06
C LYS A 84 8.36 -15.14 -9.46
N VAL A 85 7.04 -15.12 -9.56
CA VAL A 85 6.29 -15.29 -10.82
C VAL A 85 5.70 -13.95 -11.26
N ARG A 86 5.88 -13.59 -12.53
CA ARG A 86 5.34 -12.38 -13.18
C ARG A 86 4.93 -12.72 -14.62
N TYR A 87 4.05 -11.92 -15.23
CA TYR A 87 3.79 -11.98 -16.67
C TYR A 87 5.06 -11.72 -17.48
N THR A 88 5.11 -12.23 -18.71
CA THR A 88 6.27 -12.00 -19.58
C THR A 88 6.24 -10.57 -20.14
N PRO A 89 7.39 -10.00 -20.57
CA PRO A 89 7.41 -8.68 -21.20
C PRO A 89 6.49 -8.58 -22.42
N ALA A 90 6.37 -9.64 -23.21
CA ALA A 90 5.51 -9.68 -24.39
C ALA A 90 4.01 -9.54 -24.06
N ASP A 91 3.59 -9.94 -22.85
CA ASP A 91 2.20 -9.81 -22.39
C ASP A 91 1.88 -8.42 -21.82
N LEU A 92 2.91 -7.63 -21.45
CA LEU A 92 2.75 -6.38 -20.68
C LEU A 92 3.23 -5.12 -21.42
N ILE A 93 4.19 -5.24 -22.33
CA ILE A 93 4.88 -4.08 -22.94
C ILE A 93 4.63 -4.09 -24.44
N GLU A 94 3.99 -3.03 -24.93
CA GLU A 94 3.84 -2.75 -26.35
C GLU A 94 4.83 -1.64 -26.77
N HIS A 95 5.62 -1.90 -27.80
CA HIS A 95 6.49 -0.89 -28.40
C HIS A 95 5.74 -0.23 -29.57
N ARG A 96 5.41 1.06 -29.42
CA ARG A 96 4.81 1.90 -30.47
C ARG A 96 5.76 3.03 -30.86
#